data_AF-A0A133QFL8-F1
#
_entry.id   AF-A0A133QFL8-F1
#
_cell.length_a   1.000
_cell.length_b   1.000
_cell.length_c   1.000
_cell.angle_alpha   90.00
_cell.angle_beta   90.00
_cell.angle_gamma   90.00
#
_symmetry.space_group_name_H-M   'P 1'
#
loop_
_entity.id
_entity.type
_entity.pdbx_description
1 polymer ?
#
loop_
_entity_poly.entity_id
_entity_poly.type
_entity_poly.pdbx_seq_one_letter_code
_entity_poly.pdbx_strand_id
1 'polypeptide(L)' 'EAYKQAYLVPTKLNNRKAVYLSRETQERADFIVRRLGDRGSNLSSFVENIVRQHLEEYGEDIEKWRKL' A
#
# COMPACT_ATOMS: atom_id res chain seq x y z
N GLU A 1 2.41 12.08 -11.86
CA GLU A 1 1.02 12.04 -11.34
C GLU A 1 0.52 10.62 -11.06
N ALA A 2 0.64 9.68 -12.00
CA ALA A 2 0.17 8.29 -11.84
C ALA A 2 0.60 7.61 -10.52
N TYR A 3 1.87 7.75 -10.10
CA TYR A 3 2.33 7.19 -8.82
C TYR A 3 1.56 7.71 -7.61
N LYS A 4 1.35 9.03 -7.53
CA LYS A 4 0.62 9.64 -6.41
C LYS A 4 -0.83 9.17 -6.40
N GLN A 5 -1.45 9.10 -7.58
CA GLN A 5 -2.82 8.65 -7.75
C GLN A 5 -3.00 7.16 -7.39
N ALA A 6 -2.01 6.32 -7.72
CA ALA A 6 -2.07 4.90 -7.40
C ALA A 6 -1.84 4.61 -5.92
N TYR A 7 -0.84 5.27 -5.30
CA TYR A 7 -0.36 4.85 -3.98
C TYR A 7 -0.64 5.84 -2.85
N LEU A 8 -0.70 7.14 -3.12
CA LEU A 8 -0.76 8.17 -2.08
C LEU A 8 -2.17 8.73 -1.82
N VAL A 9 -3.18 8.23 -2.52
CA VAL A 9 -4.58 8.60 -2.27
C VAL A 9 -5.00 8.12 -0.86
N PRO A 10 -5.56 9.01 -0.02
CA PRO A 10 -6.10 8.62 1.28
C PRO A 10 -7.17 7.55 1.13
N THR A 11 -6.94 6.39 1.73
CA THR A 11 -7.85 5.23 1.68
C THR A 11 -8.45 5.01 3.06
N LYS A 12 -9.78 4.99 3.14
CA LYS A 12 -10.50 4.68 4.38
C LYS A 12 -10.45 3.18 4.63
N LEU A 13 -9.75 2.78 5.69
CA LEU A 13 -9.63 1.39 6.11
C LEU A 13 -10.74 1.05 7.12
N ASN A 14 -11.81 0.42 6.64
CA ASN A 14 -12.83 -0.18 7.52
C ASN A 14 -12.38 -1.60 7.92
N ASN A 15 -12.68 -2.04 9.14
CA ASN A 15 -12.31 -3.38 9.64
C ASN A 15 -10.81 -3.73 9.50
N ARG A 16 -9.94 -2.75 9.77
CA ARG A 16 -8.49 -2.86 9.58
C ARG A 16 -7.87 -3.98 10.43
N LYS A 17 -6.86 -4.64 9.87
CA LYS A 17 -5.92 -5.51 10.59
C LYS A 17 -4.54 -4.87 10.61
N ALA A 18 -3.82 -5.03 11.71
CA ALA A 18 -2.44 -4.55 11.80
C ALA A 18 -1.50 -5.50 11.06
N VAL A 19 -0.48 -4.93 10.40
CA VAL A 19 0.64 -5.67 9.82
C VAL A 19 1.94 -5.12 10.40
N TYR A 20 2.91 -6.00 10.63
CA TYR A 20 4.24 -5.60 11.08
C TYR A 20 5.14 -5.32 9.88
N LEU A 21 5.88 -4.22 9.95
CA LEU A 21 6.94 -3.88 9.02
C LEU A 21 8.26 -3.81 9.78
N SER A 22 9.37 -4.07 9.09
CA SER A 22 10.67 -3.72 9.66
C SER A 22 10.73 -2.21 9.89
N ARG A 23 11.49 -1.78 10.90
CA ARG A 23 11.68 -0.35 11.19
C ARG A 23 12.17 0.42 9.96
N GLU A 24 13.15 -0.15 9.25
CA GLU A 24 13.71 0.47 8.05
C GLU A 24 12.66 0.65 6.94
N THR A 25 11.83 -0.36 6.70
CA THR A 25 10.75 -0.26 5.70
C THR A 25 9.70 0.77 6.12
N GLN A 26 9.34 0.79 7.39
CA GLN A 26 8.40 1.77 7.94
C GLN A 26 8.92 3.21 7.76
N GLU A 27 10.18 3.47 8.11
CA GLU A 27 10.80 4.80 8.01
C GLU A 27 10.88 5.28 6.56
N ARG A 28 11.26 4.40 5.61
CA ARG A 28 11.28 4.72 4.18
C ARG A 28 9.88 5.04 3.64
N ALA A 29 8.88 4.25 4.02
CA ALA A 29 7.50 4.46 3.60
C ALA A 29 6.91 5.74 4.20
N ASP A 30 7.19 6.03 5.49
CA ASP A 30 6.76 7.26 6.16
C ASP A 30 7.38 8.50 5.50
N PHE A 31 8.66 8.44 5.12
CA PHE A 31 9.34 9.52 4.40
C PHE A 31 8.64 9.85 3.07
N ILE A 32 8.29 8.82 2.28
CA ILE A 32 7.56 8.98 1.01
C ILE A 32 6.22 9.68 1.24
N VAL A 33 5.43 9.19 2.20
CA VAL A 33 4.11 9.76 2.52
C VAL A 33 4.23 11.21 2.96
N ARG A 34 5.16 11.55 3.86
CA ARG A 34 5.36 12.93 4.33
C ARG A 34 5.82 13.89 3.25
N ARG A 35 6.63 13.40 2.30
CA ARG A 35 7.24 14.26 1.27
C ARG A 35 6.34 14.44 0.06
N LEU A 36 5.59 13.41 -0.31
CA LEU A 36 4.85 13.37 -1.57
C LEU A 36 3.33 13.31 -1.41
N GLY A 37 2.84 12.90 -0.23
CA GLY A 37 1.42 12.74 0.06
C GLY A 37 0.72 14.09 0.26
N ASP A 38 -0.56 14.11 -0.08
CA ASP A 38 -1.43 15.25 0.13
C ASP A 38 -2.11 15.16 1.51
N ARG A 39 -2.99 16.11 1.80
CA ARG A 39 -3.72 16.14 3.08
C ARG A 39 -4.49 14.82 3.27
N GLY A 40 -4.21 14.13 4.37
CA GLY A 40 -4.87 12.87 4.75
C GLY A 40 -4.15 11.60 4.31
N SER A 41 -3.10 11.71 3.48
CA SER A 41 -2.23 10.58 3.15
C SER A 41 -1.52 10.12 4.42
N ASN A 42 -1.51 8.81 4.66
CA ASN A 42 -0.87 8.22 5.83
C ASN A 42 -0.21 6.88 5.45
N LEU A 43 0.67 6.42 6.33
CA LEU A 43 1.41 5.17 6.12
C LEU A 43 0.48 3.99 5.88
N SER A 44 -0.61 3.87 6.64
CA SER A 44 -1.54 2.74 6.50
C SER A 44 -2.26 2.75 5.15
N SER A 45 -2.73 3.90 4.67
CA SER A 45 -3.33 3.99 3.34
C SER A 45 -2.32 3.73 2.23
N PHE A 46 -1.08 4.19 2.38
CA PHE A 46 -0.02 3.94 1.41
C PHE A 46 0.31 2.46 1.28
N VAL A 47 0.51 1.78 2.42
CA VAL A 47 0.78 0.33 2.45
C VAL A 47 -0.41 -0.45 1.90
N GLU A 48 -1.64 -0.10 2.27
CA GLU A 48 -2.85 -0.70 1.71
C GLU A 48 -2.88 -0.61 0.18
N ASN A 49 -2.63 0.60 -0.37
CA ASN A 49 -2.71 0.82 -1.81
C ASN A 49 -1.63 0.04 -2.57
N ILE A 50 -0.42 -0.07 -2.01
CA ILE A 50 0.65 -0.91 -2.58
C ILE A 50 0.21 -2.37 -2.63
N VAL A 51 -0.29 -2.90 -1.51
CA VAL A 51 -0.70 -4.31 -1.41
C VAL A 51 -1.89 -4.58 -2.34
N ARG A 52 -2.87 -3.67 -2.40
CA ARG A 52 -4.02 -3.79 -3.29
C ARG A 52 -3.60 -3.80 -4.76
N GLN A 53 -2.75 -2.86 -5.17
CA GLN A 53 -2.24 -2.81 -6.54
C GLN A 53 -1.48 -4.09 -6.90
N HIS A 54 -0.65 -4.59 -5.99
CA HIS A 54 0.07 -5.85 -6.19
C HIS A 54 -0.91 -7.03 -6.36
N LEU A 55 -1.93 -7.13 -5.52
CA LEU A 55 -2.93 -8.20 -5.61
C LEU A 55 -3.79 -8.10 -6.87
N GLU A 56 -4.09 -6.90 -7.35
CA GLU A 56 -4.82 -6.69 -8.60
C GLU A 56 -3.96 -7.08 -9.81
N GLU A 57 -2.69 -6.69 -9.82
CA GLU A 57 -1.75 -6.97 -10.92
C GLU A 57 -1.40 -8.46 -11.03
N TYR A 58 -1.23 -9.16 -9.90
CA TYR A 58 -0.77 -10.55 -9.88
C TYR A 58 -1.86 -11.56 -9.48
N GLY A 59 -3.11 -11.14 -9.31
CA GLY A 59 -4.18 -11.99 -8.79
C GLY A 59 -4.40 -13.28 -9.58
N GLU A 60 -4.33 -13.20 -10.93
CA GLU A 60 -4.46 -14.39 -11.79
C GLU A 60 -3.28 -15.35 -11.63
N ASP A 61 -2.06 -14.84 -11.52
CA ASP A 61 -0.87 -15.67 -11.40
C ASP A 61 -0.78 -16.31 -10.02
N ILE A 62 -1.15 -15.58 -8.97
CA ILE A 62 -1.29 -16.11 -7.61
C ILE A 62 -2.30 -17.26 -7.60
N GLU A 63 -3.43 -17.13 -8.31
CA GLU A 63 -4.43 -18.20 -8.39
C GLU A 63 -3.93 -19.43 -9.17
N LYS A 64 -3.11 -19.23 -10.22
CA LYS A 64 -2.45 -20.33 -10.93
C LYS A 64 -1.47 -21.07 -10.01
N TRP A 65 -0.64 -20.35 -9.26
CA TRP A 65 0.33 -20.94 -8.34
C TRP A 65 -0.32 -21.67 -7.17
N ARG A 66 -1.47 -21.20 -6.68
CA ARG A 66 -2.22 -21.86 -5.61
C ARG A 66 -2.71 -23.27 -6.00
N LYS A 67 -2.93 -23.52 -7.30
CA LYS A 67 -3.42 -24.80 -7.82
C LYS A 67 -2.31 -25.82 -8.09
N LEU A 68 -1.04 -25.40 -7.99
CA LEU A 68 0.15 -26.26 -8.06
C LEU A 68 0.52 -26.76 -6.67
#